data_AF-A0A7V2GF64-F1
#
_entry.id   AF-A0A7V2GF64-F1
#
_cell.length_a   1.000
_cell.length_b   1.000
_cell.length_c   1.000
_cell.angle_alpha   90.00
_cell.angle_beta   90.00
_cell.angle_gamma   90.00
#
_symmetry.space_group_name_H-M   'P 1'
#
loop_
_entity.id
_entity.type
_entity.pdbx_description
1 polymer ?
#
loop_
_entity_poly.entity_id
_entity_poly.type
_entity_poly.pdbx_seq_one_letter_code
_entity_poly.pdbx_strand_id
1 'polypeptide(L)'
;PKIHIIARTRFLQEMEPLYEVGADEVIPEEFETSVEIFARVLSKYLIPKDEIERFIRDVRSDGYHMFRSLSVEPASFSDVRHCLPDIEISTFRLSDTSTLVGKTLGETEMRKKYGVTVLAVRRDGTTISNPDITLRFAANDILFILGKPEQFASVTNLFYNT
;
A
#
# COMPACT_ATOMS: atom_id res chain seq x y z
N PRO A 1 17.42 5.20 -19.34
CA PRO A 1 15.96 5.33 -19.64
C PRO A 1 15.12 4.84 -18.45
N LYS A 2 14.18 5.64 -17.94
CA LYS A 2 13.28 5.26 -16.82
C LYS A 2 11.85 5.07 -17.34
N ILE A 3 11.64 4.05 -18.17
CA ILE A 3 10.31 3.70 -18.67
C ILE A 3 9.89 2.44 -17.91
N HIS A 4 8.68 2.45 -17.35
CA HIS A 4 8.11 1.31 -16.66
C HIS A 4 7.41 0.39 -17.66
N ILE A 5 7.80 -0.88 -17.69
CA ILE A 5 7.39 -1.87 -18.69
C ILE A 5 6.46 -2.88 -18.03
N ILE A 6 5.21 -2.89 -18.49
CA ILE A 6 4.23 -3.90 -18.09
C ILE A 6 4.04 -4.86 -19.28
N ALA A 7 4.25 -6.15 -19.04
CA ALA A 7 4.10 -7.20 -20.03
C ALA A 7 2.92 -8.12 -19.68
N ARG A 8 2.33 -8.73 -20.70
CA ARG A 8 1.33 -9.80 -20.53
C ARG A 8 1.87 -11.10 -21.07
N THR A 9 1.50 -12.20 -20.44
CA THR A 9 1.88 -13.54 -20.88
C THR A 9 0.70 -14.49 -20.81
N ARG A 10 0.74 -15.56 -21.61
CA ARG A 10 -0.34 -16.54 -21.62
C ARG A 10 -0.20 -17.50 -20.43
N PHE A 11 1.01 -17.97 -20.18
CA PHE A 11 1.30 -19.01 -19.20
C PHE A 11 2.10 -18.47 -18.01
N LEU A 12 1.82 -18.98 -16.81
CA LEU A 12 2.53 -18.62 -15.58
C LEU A 12 4.04 -18.90 -15.68
N GLN A 13 4.43 -19.98 -16.36
CA GLN A 13 5.82 -20.39 -16.53
C GLN A 13 6.64 -19.42 -17.39
N GLU A 14 5.98 -18.56 -18.18
CA GLU A 14 6.63 -17.58 -19.05
C GLU A 14 6.90 -16.24 -18.33
N MET A 15 6.50 -16.10 -17.06
CA MET A 15 6.69 -14.86 -16.32
C MET A 15 8.16 -14.54 -16.04
N GLU A 16 8.93 -15.52 -15.58
CA GLU A 16 10.33 -15.33 -15.19
C GLU A 16 11.20 -14.81 -16.36
N PRO A 17 11.14 -15.39 -17.57
CA PRO A 17 11.85 -14.85 -18.73
C PRO A 17 11.50 -13.39 -19.08
N LEU A 18 10.25 -12.96 -18.85
CA LEU A 18 9.83 -11.57 -19.13
C LEU A 18 10.41 -10.58 -18.12
N TYR A 19 10.56 -11.00 -16.86
CA TYR A 19 11.30 -10.22 -15.88
C TYR A 19 12.79 -10.12 -16.23
N GLU A 20 13.43 -11.22 -16.67
CA GLU A 20 14.85 -11.23 -17.04
C GLU A 20 15.19 -10.25 -18.16
N VAL A 21 14.27 -10.04 -19.11
CA VAL A 21 14.45 -9.08 -20.22
C VAL A 21 14.06 -7.64 -19.86
N GLY A 22 13.64 -7.39 -18.62
CA GLY A 22 13.44 -6.05 -18.07
C GLY A 22 11.99 -5.57 -17.98
N ALA A 23 10.99 -6.46 -17.98
CA ALA A 23 9.66 -6.07 -17.56
C ALA A 23 9.66 -5.74 -16.05
N ASP A 24 9.01 -4.65 -15.67
CA ASP A 24 8.81 -4.29 -14.26
C ASP A 24 7.62 -5.05 -13.64
N GLU A 25 6.61 -5.36 -14.47
CA GLU A 25 5.41 -6.10 -14.07
C GLU A 25 4.99 -7.06 -15.19
N VAL A 26 4.59 -8.28 -14.84
CA VAL A 26 4.14 -9.31 -15.79
C VAL A 26 2.79 -9.85 -15.34
N ILE A 27 1.79 -9.81 -16.22
CA ILE A 27 0.42 -10.26 -15.94
C ILE A 27 0.13 -11.55 -16.72
N PRO A 28 -0.05 -12.71 -16.03
CA PRO A 28 -0.43 -13.98 -16.64
C PRO A 28 -1.93 -14.07 -16.92
N GLU A 29 -2.30 -14.25 -18.20
CA GLU A 29 -3.68 -14.35 -18.67
C GLU A 29 -4.44 -15.53 -18.04
N GLU A 30 -3.82 -16.71 -17.96
CA GLU A 30 -4.49 -17.91 -17.44
C GLU A 30 -4.84 -17.81 -15.95
N PHE A 31 -4.00 -17.14 -15.18
CA PHE A 31 -4.19 -16.97 -13.74
C PHE A 31 -5.28 -15.93 -13.47
N GLU A 32 -5.21 -14.77 -14.14
CA GLU A 32 -6.25 -13.73 -14.01
C GLU A 32 -7.61 -14.22 -14.50
N THR A 33 -7.64 -15.01 -15.58
CA THR A 33 -8.87 -15.66 -16.05
C THR A 33 -9.41 -16.63 -14.99
N SER A 34 -8.53 -17.39 -14.32
CA SER A 34 -8.93 -18.33 -13.26
C SER A 34 -9.54 -17.61 -12.05
N VAL A 35 -8.94 -16.48 -11.63
CA VAL A 35 -9.46 -15.65 -10.53
C VAL A 35 -10.85 -15.10 -10.85
N GLU A 36 -11.05 -14.61 -12.08
CA GLU A 36 -12.35 -14.10 -12.54
C GLU A 36 -13.43 -15.20 -12.60
N ILE A 37 -13.08 -16.39 -13.11
CA ILE A 37 -13.99 -17.54 -13.12
C ILE A 37 -14.40 -17.89 -11.68
N PHE A 38 -13.44 -17.96 -10.76
CA PHE A 38 -13.70 -18.27 -9.36
C PHE A 38 -14.60 -17.21 -8.70
N ALA A 39 -14.34 -15.93 -8.95
CA ALA A 39 -15.17 -14.84 -8.46
C ALA A 39 -16.63 -14.96 -8.90
N ARG A 40 -16.88 -15.34 -10.16
CA ARG A 40 -18.24 -15.59 -10.68
C ARG A 40 -18.92 -16.77 -10.00
N VAL A 41 -18.17 -17.84 -9.74
CA VAL A 41 -18.68 -19.00 -8.98
C VAL A 41 -19.08 -18.56 -7.58
N LEU A 42 -18.21 -17.91 -6.81
CA LEU A 42 -18.53 -17.45 -5.46
C LEU A 42 -19.73 -16.50 -5.42
N SER A 43 -19.83 -15.58 -6.39
CA SER A 43 -20.98 -14.69 -6.51
C SER A 43 -22.28 -15.47 -6.75
N LYS A 44 -22.25 -16.53 -7.58
CA LYS A 44 -23.40 -17.41 -7.81
C LYS A 44 -23.85 -18.15 -6.54
N TYR A 45 -22.91 -18.45 -5.65
CA TYR A 45 -23.17 -19.06 -4.33
C TYR A 45 -23.50 -18.03 -3.24
N LEU A 46 -23.80 -16.77 -3.63
CA LEU A 46 -24.23 -15.70 -2.72
C LEU A 46 -23.20 -15.34 -1.64
N ILE A 47 -21.92 -15.61 -1.91
CA ILE A 47 -20.85 -15.12 -1.05
C ILE A 47 -20.83 -13.59 -1.13
N PRO A 48 -20.75 -12.88 0.02
CA PRO A 48 -20.73 -11.42 0.04
C PRO A 48 -19.58 -10.86 -0.81
N LYS A 49 -19.85 -9.73 -1.48
CA LYS A 49 -18.90 -9.14 -2.43
C LYS A 49 -17.57 -8.78 -1.79
N ASP A 50 -17.60 -8.29 -0.56
CA ASP A 50 -16.42 -7.96 0.25
C ASP A 50 -15.57 -9.20 0.57
N GLU A 51 -16.20 -10.36 0.80
CA GLU A 51 -15.48 -11.62 1.00
C GLU A 51 -14.82 -12.13 -0.30
N ILE A 52 -15.51 -11.98 -1.44
CA ILE A 52 -14.95 -12.32 -2.76
C ILE A 52 -13.76 -11.41 -3.09
N GLU A 53 -13.91 -10.10 -2.86
CA GLU A 53 -12.84 -9.11 -3.08
C GLU A 53 -11.62 -9.37 -2.18
N ARG A 54 -11.84 -9.85 -0.95
CA ARG A 54 -10.80 -10.36 -0.06
C ARG A 54 -10.09 -11.57 -0.67
N PHE A 55 -10.81 -12.63 -1.04
CA PHE A 55 -10.21 -13.84 -1.60
C PHE A 55 -9.42 -13.57 -2.89
N ILE A 56 -9.93 -12.70 -3.76
CA ILE A 56 -9.23 -12.28 -4.98
C ILE A 56 -7.89 -11.61 -4.63
N ARG A 57 -7.88 -10.79 -3.58
CA ARG A 57 -6.68 -10.08 -3.13
C ARG A 57 -5.63 -11.05 -2.60
N ASP A 58 -6.05 -11.97 -1.75
CA ASP A 58 -5.18 -13.00 -1.15
C ASP A 58 -4.57 -13.91 -2.23
N VAL A 59 -5.38 -14.35 -3.19
CA VAL A 59 -4.91 -15.19 -4.31
C VAL A 59 -3.92 -14.43 -5.20
N ARG A 60 -4.16 -13.14 -5.49
CA ARG A 60 -3.22 -12.32 -6.25
C ARG A 60 -1.91 -12.11 -5.48
N SER A 61 -1.95 -11.78 -4.19
CA SER A 61 -0.72 -11.64 -3.41
C SER A 61 0.08 -12.93 -3.42
N ASP A 62 -0.53 -14.08 -3.11
CA ASP A 62 0.17 -15.38 -3.06
C ASP A 62 0.69 -15.84 -4.42
N GLY A 63 -0.15 -15.72 -5.46
CA GLY A 63 0.17 -16.14 -6.82
C GLY A 63 1.28 -15.30 -7.47
N TYR A 64 1.34 -14.00 -7.17
CA TYR A 64 2.44 -13.14 -7.60
C TYR A 64 3.70 -13.30 -6.73
N HIS A 65 3.55 -13.63 -5.44
CA HIS A 65 4.67 -13.85 -4.52
C HIS A 65 5.47 -15.12 -4.83
N MET A 66 4.83 -16.20 -5.29
CA MET A 66 5.52 -17.46 -5.59
C MET A 66 6.51 -17.34 -6.77
N PHE A 67 6.32 -16.37 -7.67
CA PHE A 67 7.21 -16.08 -8.81
C PHE A 67 8.04 -14.79 -8.66
N ARG A 68 7.84 -14.03 -7.57
CA ARG A 68 8.62 -12.82 -7.22
C ARG A 68 9.89 -13.11 -6.42
N SER A 69 10.41 -14.34 -6.45
CA SER A 69 11.50 -14.79 -5.57
C SER A 69 12.82 -13.99 -5.68
N LEU A 70 12.91 -12.95 -6.51
CA LEU A 70 14.12 -12.12 -6.68
C LEU A 70 13.90 -10.59 -6.64
N SER A 71 12.73 -10.07 -6.25
CA SER A 71 12.58 -8.65 -5.92
C SER A 71 12.08 -8.46 -4.49
N VAL A 72 13.03 -8.21 -3.59
CA VAL A 72 12.77 -7.78 -2.22
C VAL A 72 11.99 -6.47 -2.25
N GLU A 73 10.69 -6.52 -1.97
CA GLU A 73 9.93 -5.44 -1.35
C GLU A 73 8.91 -6.02 -0.34
N PRO A 74 8.66 -5.31 0.77
CA PRO A 74 8.19 -5.89 2.02
C PRO A 74 6.72 -6.31 1.94
N ALA A 75 6.35 -7.27 2.79
CA ALA A 75 4.99 -7.80 3.00
C ALA A 75 3.89 -6.81 2.59
N SER A 76 3.07 -7.23 1.63
CA SER A 76 1.99 -6.41 1.09
C SER A 76 1.08 -5.92 2.22
N PHE A 77 0.81 -4.62 2.25
CA PHE A 77 -0.13 -4.00 3.19
C PHE A 77 -1.56 -4.55 3.12
N SER A 78 -1.86 -5.42 2.14
CA SER A 78 -3.10 -6.21 2.08
C SER A 78 -3.27 -7.10 3.30
N ASP A 79 -2.22 -7.77 3.74
CA ASP A 79 -2.32 -8.89 4.69
C ASP A 79 -2.68 -8.36 6.09
N VAL A 80 -2.18 -7.15 6.41
CA VAL A 80 -2.47 -6.45 7.67
C VAL A 80 -3.94 -6.08 7.80
N ARG A 81 -4.62 -5.72 6.69
CA ARG A 81 -6.05 -5.34 6.70
C ARG A 81 -6.98 -6.52 6.93
N HIS A 82 -6.53 -7.75 6.64
CA HIS A 82 -7.33 -8.97 6.83
C HIS A 82 -7.35 -9.41 8.30
N CYS A 83 -6.23 -9.24 9.01
CA CYS A 83 -6.14 -9.52 10.44
C CYS A 83 -6.66 -8.38 11.33
N LEU A 84 -6.65 -7.15 10.81
CA LEU A 84 -7.06 -5.93 11.52
C LEU A 84 -8.02 -5.12 10.65
N PRO A 85 -9.28 -5.56 10.48
CA PRO A 85 -10.24 -4.92 9.56
C PRO A 85 -10.55 -3.46 9.92
N ASP A 86 -10.40 -3.10 11.20
CA ASP A 86 -10.66 -1.74 11.70
C ASP A 86 -9.43 -0.82 11.63
N ILE A 87 -8.31 -1.28 11.06
CA ILE A 87 -7.05 -0.53 11.01
C ILE A 87 -6.53 -0.48 9.57
N GLU A 88 -6.21 0.72 9.11
CA GLU A 88 -5.65 0.96 7.80
C GLU A 88 -4.35 1.76 7.88
N ILE A 89 -3.57 1.66 6.80
CA ILE A 89 -2.40 2.50 6.58
C ILE A 89 -2.71 3.42 5.40
N SER A 90 -2.67 4.72 5.65
CA SER A 90 -2.85 5.76 4.64
C SER A 90 -1.57 6.54 4.44
N THR A 91 -1.38 7.05 3.22
CA THR A 91 -0.22 7.85 2.84
C THR A 91 -0.63 9.28 2.58
N PHE A 92 0.05 10.23 3.22
CA PHE A 92 -0.22 11.67 3.04
C PHE A 92 1.06 12.40 2.66
N ARG A 93 0.97 13.29 1.68
CA ARG A 93 2.07 14.22 1.36
C ARG A 93 1.82 15.54 2.09
N LEU A 94 2.82 16.05 2.80
CA LEU A 94 2.76 17.37 3.40
C LEU A 94 2.89 18.44 2.33
N SER A 95 1.87 19.30 2.20
CA SER A 95 1.99 20.51 1.41
C SER A 95 2.96 21.50 2.05
N ASP A 96 3.51 22.42 1.27
CA ASP A 96 4.34 23.52 1.78
C ASP A 96 3.58 24.41 2.79
N THR A 97 2.25 24.39 2.73
CA THR A 97 1.33 25.12 3.61
C THR A 97 0.87 24.34 4.84
N SER A 98 1.29 23.08 4.99
CA SER A 98 0.85 22.21 6.08
C SER A 98 1.24 22.77 7.46
N THR A 99 0.33 22.67 8.41
CA THR A 99 0.54 23.08 9.82
C THR A 99 1.52 22.18 10.59
N LEU A 100 1.96 21.07 9.98
CA LEU A 100 2.93 20.13 10.51
C LEU A 100 4.36 20.48 10.07
N VAL A 101 4.54 21.19 8.95
CA VAL A 101 5.86 21.56 8.44
C VAL A 101 6.60 22.40 9.48
N GLY A 102 7.85 22.01 9.75
CA GLY A 102 8.69 22.65 10.74
C GLY A 102 8.42 22.21 12.18
N LYS A 103 7.41 21.38 12.48
CA LYS A 103 7.21 20.77 13.80
C LYS A 103 7.85 19.39 13.89
N THR A 104 8.22 18.99 15.09
CA THR A 104 8.66 17.63 15.40
C THR A 104 7.48 16.69 15.60
N LEU A 105 7.68 15.40 15.36
CA LEU A 105 6.66 14.38 15.58
C LEU A 105 6.10 14.44 17.03
N GLY A 106 6.96 14.69 18.01
CA GLY A 106 6.56 14.88 19.41
C GLY A 106 5.63 16.09 19.62
N GLU A 107 5.97 17.24 19.02
CA GLU A 107 5.15 18.47 19.12
C GLU A 107 3.77 18.33 18.48
N THR A 108 3.64 17.47 17.47
CA THR A 108 2.35 17.26 16.78
C THR A 108 1.38 16.37 17.57
N GLU A 109 1.89 15.61 18.55
CA GLU A 109 1.11 14.69 19.39
C GLU A 109 0.14 13.77 18.59
N MET A 110 0.54 13.33 17.38
CA MET A 110 -0.35 12.66 16.42
C MET A 110 -1.18 11.52 17.02
N ARG A 111 -0.52 10.65 17.79
CA ARG A 111 -1.17 9.50 18.44
C ARG A 111 -2.12 9.92 19.54
N LYS A 112 -1.73 10.90 20.36
CA LYS A 112 -2.50 11.32 21.54
C LYS A 112 -3.70 12.18 21.17
N LYS A 113 -3.54 13.07 20.18
CA LYS A 113 -4.58 14.04 19.78
C LYS A 113 -5.52 13.51 18.70
N TYR A 114 -5.01 12.69 17.78
CA TYR A 114 -5.77 12.24 16.62
C TYR A 114 -5.92 10.72 16.52
N GLY A 115 -5.29 9.97 17.42
CA GLY A 115 -5.39 8.50 17.45
C GLY A 115 -4.60 7.78 16.36
N VAL A 116 -3.80 8.50 15.56
CA VAL A 116 -3.04 7.94 14.44
C VAL A 116 -1.54 7.83 14.75
N THR A 117 -0.88 6.83 14.20
CA THR A 117 0.56 6.57 14.42
C THR A 117 1.33 6.74 13.13
N VAL A 118 2.40 7.55 13.14
CA VAL A 118 3.31 7.69 12.00
C VAL A 118 4.28 6.51 12.02
N LEU A 119 4.22 5.66 10.99
CA LEU A 119 5.06 4.46 10.85
C LEU A 119 6.40 4.78 10.19
N ALA A 120 6.35 5.64 9.17
CA ALA A 120 7.52 6.02 8.38
C ALA A 120 7.32 7.39 7.72
N VAL A 121 8.43 8.03 7.40
CA VAL A 121 8.48 9.27 6.61
C VAL A 121 9.41 9.05 5.43
N ARG A 122 8.93 9.28 4.21
CA ARG A 122 9.77 9.28 3.01
C ARG A 122 10.07 10.71 2.59
N ARG A 123 11.35 11.04 2.52
CA ARG A 123 11.91 12.35 2.15
C ARG A 123 12.98 12.15 1.08
N ASP A 124 12.85 12.86 -0.05
CA ASP A 124 13.83 12.84 -1.14
C ASP A 124 14.24 11.42 -1.60
N GLY A 125 13.27 10.50 -1.63
CA GLY A 125 13.49 9.09 -2.00
C GLY A 125 14.07 8.20 -0.90
N THR A 126 14.45 8.77 0.25
CA THR A 126 14.91 8.01 1.43
C THR A 126 13.76 7.78 2.40
N THR A 127 13.62 6.55 2.89
CA THR A 127 12.61 6.18 3.89
C THR A 127 13.22 6.16 5.29
N ILE A 128 12.64 6.95 6.19
CA ILE A 128 12.94 6.98 7.62
C ILE A 128 11.88 6.12 8.32
N SER A 129 12.25 4.89 8.67
CA SER A 129 11.39 3.94 9.37
C SER A 129 11.38 4.20 10.87
N ASN A 130 10.24 3.99 11.52
CA ASN A 130 10.06 4.20 12.97
C ASN A 130 10.61 5.56 13.45
N PRO A 131 10.08 6.67 12.89
CA PRO A 131 10.58 8.01 13.19
C PRO A 131 10.45 8.31 14.68
N ASP A 132 11.52 8.81 15.28
CA ASP A 132 11.50 9.21 16.68
C ASP A 132 10.80 10.56 16.88
N ILE A 133 10.50 10.90 18.14
CA ILE A 133 9.76 12.12 18.49
C ILE A 133 10.47 13.42 18.08
N THR A 134 11.78 13.40 17.85
CA THR A 134 12.59 14.56 17.46
C THR A 134 12.59 14.80 15.95
N LEU A 135 12.09 13.85 15.16
CA LEU A 135 11.99 14.01 13.71
C LEU A 135 11.15 15.23 13.36
N ARG A 136 11.76 16.20 12.67
CA ARG A 136 11.11 17.41 12.19
C ARG A 136 10.56 17.20 10.79
N PHE A 137 9.26 17.46 10.62
CA PHE A 137 8.59 17.39 9.33
C PHE A 137 9.03 18.51 8.40
N ALA A 138 9.16 18.17 7.12
CA ALA A 138 9.48 19.08 6.04
C ALA A 138 8.39 19.04 4.98
N ALA A 139 8.32 20.10 4.18
CA ALA A 139 7.44 20.14 3.03
C ALA A 139 7.79 19.01 2.05
N ASN A 140 6.77 18.47 1.38
CA ASN A 140 6.86 17.32 0.46
C ASN A 140 7.23 15.98 1.11
N ASP A 141 7.37 15.90 2.43
CA ASP A 141 7.45 14.63 3.13
C ASP A 141 6.21 13.78 2.83
N ILE A 142 6.44 12.47 2.67
CA ILE A 142 5.38 11.49 2.50
C ILE A 142 5.29 10.66 3.77
N LEU A 143 4.22 10.82 4.52
CA LEU A 143 3.97 10.15 5.80
C LEU A 143 3.14 8.90 5.58
N PHE A 144 3.58 7.79 6.16
CA PHE A 144 2.82 6.55 6.25
C PHE A 144 2.19 6.48 7.63
N ILE A 145 0.87 6.46 7.68
CA ILE A 145 0.10 6.65 8.92
C ILE A 145 -0.84 5.48 9.14
N LEU A 146 -0.76 4.87 10.31
CA LEU A 146 -1.65 3.82 10.80
C LEU A 146 -2.78 4.42 11.64
N GLY A 147 -4.02 4.02 11.40
CA GLY A 147 -5.17 4.47 12.17
C GLY A 147 -6.46 3.78 11.75
N LYS A 148 -7.55 4.08 12.45
CA LYS A 148 -8.89 3.65 12.02
C LYS A 148 -9.42 4.53 10.89
N PRO A 149 -10.29 4.02 10.00
CA PRO A 149 -10.87 4.81 8.90
C PRO A 149 -11.43 6.17 9.33
N GLU A 150 -12.11 6.23 10.48
CA GLU A 150 -12.76 7.45 10.98
C GLU A 150 -11.75 8.51 11.45
N GLN A 151 -10.53 8.09 11.80
CA GLN A 151 -9.48 9.00 12.28
C GLN A 151 -8.81 9.77 11.14
N PHE A 152 -8.78 9.20 9.92
CA PHE A 152 -8.14 9.85 8.77
C PHE A 152 -8.84 11.17 8.39
N ALA A 153 -10.17 11.21 8.45
CA ALA A 153 -10.93 12.43 8.24
C ALA A 153 -10.52 13.57 9.18
N SER A 154 -10.16 13.25 10.43
CA SER A 154 -9.78 14.22 11.45
C SER A 154 -8.36 14.79 11.25
N VAL A 155 -7.51 14.10 10.49
CA VAL A 155 -6.12 14.51 10.26
C VAL A 155 -5.86 15.10 8.88
N THR A 156 -6.76 14.89 7.90
CA THR A 156 -6.59 15.39 6.52
C THR A 156 -6.21 16.88 6.46
N ASN A 157 -6.85 17.73 7.26
CA ASN A 157 -6.60 19.18 7.30
C ASN A 157 -5.22 19.57 7.87
N LEU A 158 -4.49 18.62 8.47
CA LEU A 158 -3.12 18.86 8.91
C LEU A 158 -2.14 18.79 7.74
N PHE A 159 -2.44 18.01 6.70
CA PHE A 159 -1.57 17.78 5.54
C PHE A 159 -1.79 18.80 4.43
N TYR A 160 -2.97 19.41 4.38
CA TYR A 160 -3.36 20.43 3.40
C TYR A 160 -3.98 21.62 4.14
N ASN A 161 -3.47 22.84 3.90
CA ASN A 161 -4.17 24.05 4.32
C ASN A 161 -5.06 24.51 3.17
N THR A 162 -6.39 24.48 3.38
CA THR A 162 -7.40 25.02 2.46
C THR A 162 -7.38 26.54 2.45
#